data_AF-A0A8T5BVL1-F1
#
_entry.id   AF-A0A8T5BVL1-F1
#
_cell.length_a   1.000
_cell.length_b   1.000
_cell.length_c   1.000
_cell.angle_alpha   90.00
_cell.angle_beta   90.00
_cell.angle_gamma   90.00
#
_symmetry.space_group_name_H-M   'P 1'
#
loop_
_entity.id
_entity.type
_entity.pdbx_description
1 polymer ?
#
loop_
_entity_poly.entity_id
_entity_poly.type
_entity_poly.pdbx_seq_one_letter_code
_entity_poly.pdbx_strand_id
1 'polypeptide(L)'
;MTSRIKTLNFSKEYKEKLLSGEKTSTLRLKTLLKKGDLVNIVVGGENLGIAKIIQVKKITLKELSINEIKKDGFKSKKHLLKALKKHYPSINLTEQTPLYLITFAFQSK
;
A
#
# COMPACT_ATOMS: atom_id res chain seq x y z
N MET A 1 -22.23 -15.40 9.32
CA MET A 1 -21.79 -14.00 9.11
C MET A 1 -20.97 -13.94 7.84
N THR A 2 -21.53 -13.42 6.75
CA THR A 2 -20.81 -13.22 5.48
C THR A 2 -19.81 -12.07 5.66
N SER A 3 -18.58 -12.41 6.04
CA SER A 3 -17.47 -11.45 6.02
C SER A 3 -17.26 -10.98 4.58
N ARG A 4 -17.66 -9.74 4.27
CA ARG A 4 -17.34 -9.14 2.96
C ARG A 4 -15.82 -9.03 2.84
N ILE A 5 -15.28 -9.55 1.74
CA ILE A 5 -13.86 -9.39 1.37
C ILE A 5 -13.56 -7.88 1.32
N LYS A 6 -12.55 -7.44 2.09
CA LYS A 6 -12.14 -6.04 2.13
C LYS A 6 -11.49 -5.64 0.81
N THR A 7 -11.45 -4.35 0.49
CA THR A 7 -10.83 -3.86 -0.76
C THR A 7 -9.59 -3.02 -0.47
N LEU A 8 -8.52 -3.30 -1.21
CA LEU A 8 -7.29 -2.51 -1.22
C LEU A 8 -7.19 -1.75 -2.55
N ASN A 9 -7.65 -0.49 -2.54
CA ASN A 9 -7.68 0.38 -3.72
C ASN A 9 -6.32 1.01 -4.04
N PHE A 10 -6.01 1.13 -5.33
CA PHE A 10 -4.84 1.80 -5.89
C PHE A 10 -5.24 2.74 -7.02
N SER A 11 -4.48 3.82 -7.21
CA SER A 11 -4.61 4.68 -8.39
C SER A 11 -4.16 3.96 -9.66
N LYS A 12 -4.76 4.31 -10.81
CA LYS A 12 -4.53 3.67 -12.12
C LYS A 12 -3.04 3.56 -12.49
N GLU A 13 -2.23 4.55 -12.07
CA GLU A 13 -0.78 4.59 -12.29
C GLU A 13 0.01 3.39 -11.71
N TYR A 14 -0.56 2.63 -10.79
CA TYR A 14 0.09 1.45 -10.20
C TYR A 14 -0.26 0.13 -10.90
N LYS A 15 -1.10 0.14 -11.94
CA LYS A 15 -1.62 -1.08 -12.59
C LYS A 15 -0.49 -2.00 -13.08
N GLU A 16 0.44 -1.47 -13.87
CA GLU A 16 1.54 -2.26 -14.43
C GLU A 16 2.43 -2.87 -13.34
N LYS A 17 2.75 -2.10 -12.29
CA LYS A 17 3.59 -2.59 -11.18
C LYS A 17 2.92 -3.67 -10.34
N LEU A 18 1.60 -3.61 -10.21
CA LEU A 18 0.82 -4.64 -9.53
C LEU A 18 0.76 -5.92 -10.38
N LEU A 19 0.52 -5.78 -11.69
CA LEU A 19 0.43 -6.90 -12.62
C LEU A 19 1.78 -7.62 -12.82
N SER A 20 2.89 -6.88 -12.84
CA SER A 20 4.24 -7.42 -12.97
C SER A 20 4.75 -8.08 -11.68
N GLY A 21 4.08 -7.86 -10.54
CA GLY A 21 4.54 -8.31 -9.23
C GLY A 21 5.66 -7.45 -8.62
N GLU A 22 6.06 -6.34 -9.25
CA GLU A 22 7.02 -5.39 -8.68
C GLU A 22 6.50 -4.76 -7.37
N LYS A 23 5.21 -4.41 -7.35
CA LYS A 23 4.57 -3.77 -6.20
C LYS A 23 3.93 -4.81 -5.28
N THR A 24 4.64 -5.14 -4.21
CA THR A 24 4.23 -6.13 -3.18
C THR A 24 3.86 -5.48 -1.85
N SER A 25 3.94 -4.14 -1.75
CA SER A 25 3.55 -3.42 -0.55
C SER A 25 2.94 -2.05 -0.84
N THR A 26 2.31 -1.47 0.18
CA THR A 26 1.82 -0.09 0.17
C THR A 26 1.96 0.60 1.52
N LEU A 27 2.34 1.88 1.50
CA LEU A 27 2.31 2.74 2.69
C LEU A 27 1.00 3.52 2.76
N ARG A 28 0.36 3.49 3.94
CA ARG A 28 -0.90 4.23 4.21
C ARG A 28 -0.83 4.95 5.55
N LEU A 29 -1.50 6.09 5.69
CA LEU A 29 -1.62 6.79 6.97
C LEU A 29 -2.57 6.10 7.96
N LYS A 30 -3.52 5.33 7.43
CA LYS A 30 -4.48 4.56 8.23
C LYS A 30 -4.85 3.28 7.50
N THR A 31 -5.17 2.23 8.27
CA THR A 31 -5.67 0.96 7.75
C THR A 31 -6.47 0.22 8.79
N LEU A 32 -7.48 -0.52 8.36
CA LEU A 32 -8.21 -1.52 9.16
C LEU A 32 -7.83 -2.96 8.76
N LEU A 33 -6.81 -3.09 7.91
CA LEU A 33 -6.31 -4.39 7.46
C LEU A 33 -5.42 -5.01 8.54
N LYS A 34 -5.50 -6.34 8.64
CA LYS A 34 -4.71 -7.15 9.56
C LYS A 34 -4.01 -8.26 8.78
N LYS A 35 -2.91 -8.77 9.35
CA LYS A 35 -2.26 -9.98 8.82
C LYS A 35 -3.28 -11.11 8.69
N GLY A 36 -3.29 -11.78 7.55
CA GLY A 36 -4.21 -12.87 7.24
C GLY A 36 -5.48 -12.45 6.49
N ASP A 37 -5.81 -11.15 6.44
CA ASP A 37 -6.96 -10.67 5.67
C ASP A 37 -6.81 -11.03 4.18
N LEU A 38 -7.90 -11.50 3.56
CA LEU A 38 -8.04 -11.56 2.11
C LEU A 38 -8.64 -10.25 1.61
N VAL A 39 -8.05 -9.68 0.57
CA VAL A 39 -8.46 -8.40 0.00
C VAL A 39 -8.59 -8.47 -1.51
N ASN A 40 -9.60 -7.80 -2.07
CA ASN A 40 -9.66 -7.50 -3.50
C ASN A 40 -8.68 -6.36 -3.81
N ILE A 41 -7.76 -6.58 -4.75
CA ILE A 41 -6.89 -5.54 -5.27
C ILE A 41 -7.62 -4.82 -6.40
N VAL A 42 -7.99 -3.56 -6.17
CA VAL A 42 -8.67 -2.75 -7.18
C VAL A 42 -7.77 -1.61 -7.61
N VAL A 43 -7.56 -1.44 -8.92
CA VAL A 43 -6.71 -0.39 -9.48
C VAL A 43 -7.49 0.46 -10.49
N GLY A 44 -7.63 1.75 -10.23
CA GLY A 44 -8.35 2.65 -11.14
C GLY A 44 -9.80 2.24 -11.44
N GLY A 45 -10.44 1.49 -10.53
CA GLY A 45 -11.79 0.95 -10.71
C GLY A 45 -11.86 -0.50 -11.21
N GLU A 46 -10.74 -1.08 -11.65
CA GLU A 46 -10.67 -2.46 -12.15
C GLU A 46 -10.20 -3.44 -11.07
N ASN A 47 -10.86 -4.58 -10.91
CA ASN A 47 -10.42 -5.63 -9.98
C ASN A 47 -9.32 -6.49 -10.62
N LEU A 48 -8.14 -6.51 -10.01
CA LEU A 48 -6.98 -7.31 -10.46
C LEU A 48 -6.94 -8.72 -9.86
N GLY A 49 -7.73 -9.00 -8.82
CA GLY A 49 -7.76 -10.29 -8.14
C GLY A 49 -7.61 -10.20 -6.63
N ILE A 50 -7.49 -11.36 -5.99
CA ILE A 50 -7.44 -11.49 -4.53
C ILE A 50 -5.99 -11.57 -4.06
N ALA A 51 -5.67 -10.84 -3.00
CA ALA A 51 -4.39 -10.91 -2.31
C ALA A 51 -4.58 -11.20 -0.82
N LYS A 52 -3.61 -11.88 -0.22
CA LYS A 52 -3.51 -12.08 1.23
C LYS A 52 -2.58 -11.03 1.82
N ILE A 53 -3.02 -10.38 2.90
CA ILE A 53 -2.16 -9.50 3.70
C ILE A 53 -1.18 -10.35 4.50
N ILE A 54 0.10 -10.21 4.20
CA ILE A 54 1.19 -10.97 4.82
C ILE A 54 1.66 -10.29 6.11
N GLN A 55 1.71 -8.96 6.10
CA GLN A 55 2.17 -8.18 7.24
C GLN A 55 1.55 -6.78 7.23
N VAL A 56 1.30 -6.25 8.44
CA VAL A 56 0.99 -4.84 8.68
C VAL A 56 1.95 -4.35 9.75
N LYS A 57 2.85 -3.43 9.40
CA LYS A 57 3.84 -2.85 10.32
C LYS A 57 3.59 -1.36 10.45
N LYS A 58 3.57 -0.85 11.68
CA LYS A 58 3.60 0.59 11.94
C LYS A 58 5.04 1.08 11.89
N ILE A 59 5.31 2.11 11.10
CA ILE A 59 6.64 2.69 10.89
C ILE A 59 6.50 4.21 10.71
N THR A 60 7.50 4.99 11.09
CA THR A 60 7.53 6.43 10.84
C THR A 60 8.19 6.78 9.51
N LEU A 61 7.97 8.00 9.02
CA LEU A 61 8.67 8.52 7.83
C LEU A 61 10.19 8.54 7.99
N LYS A 62 10.70 8.67 9.22
CA LYS A 62 12.12 8.60 9.55
C LYS A 62 12.70 7.20 9.39
N GLU A 63 11.96 6.19 9.82
CA GLU A 63 12.42 4.79 9.88
C GLU A 63 12.36 4.07 8.52
N LEU A 64 11.70 4.65 7.52
CA LEU A 64 11.58 4.05 6.20
C LEU A 64 12.93 3.84 5.51
N SER A 65 13.22 2.58 5.20
CA SER A 65 14.36 2.20 4.37
C SER A 65 14.08 2.45 2.88
N ILE A 66 15.16 2.64 2.10
CA ILE A 66 15.07 2.76 0.64
C ILE A 66 14.42 1.52 0.02
N ASN A 67 14.65 0.34 0.59
CA ASN A 67 14.06 -0.91 0.13
C ASN A 67 12.52 -0.90 0.29
N GLU A 68 12.00 -0.45 1.43
CA GLU A 68 10.55 -0.34 1.66
C GLU A 68 9.91 0.67 0.69
N ILE A 69 10.58 1.80 0.44
CA ILE A 69 10.14 2.80 -0.53
C ILE A 69 10.05 2.20 -1.94
N LYS A 70 11.05 1.40 -2.34
CA LYS A 70 11.07 0.70 -3.63
C LYS A 70 9.97 -0.35 -3.74
N LYS A 71 9.72 -1.13 -2.68
CA LYS A 71 8.63 -2.13 -2.65
C LYS A 71 7.23 -1.51 -2.67
N ASP A 72 7.09 -0.24 -2.26
CA ASP A 72 5.89 0.57 -2.48
C ASP A 72 5.85 1.14 -3.92
N GLY A 73 6.85 0.86 -4.75
CA GLY A 73 6.92 1.29 -6.14
C GLY A 73 7.44 2.72 -6.32
N PHE A 74 8.08 3.32 -5.32
CA PHE A 74 8.68 4.65 -5.42
C PHE A 74 10.20 4.57 -5.59
N LYS A 75 10.73 5.46 -6.44
CA LYS A 75 12.18 5.54 -6.68
C LYS A 75 12.94 6.22 -5.54
N SER A 76 12.27 7.07 -4.74
CA SER A 76 12.89 7.80 -3.64
C SER A 76 11.87 8.31 -2.62
N LYS A 77 12.36 8.69 -1.42
CA LYS A 77 11.55 9.30 -0.34
C LYS A 77 10.80 10.56 -0.82
N LYS A 78 11.43 11.38 -1.66
CA LYS A 78 10.80 12.58 -2.25
C LYS A 78 9.56 12.24 -3.08
N HIS A 79 9.61 11.18 -3.89
CA HIS A 79 8.46 10.74 -4.69
C HIS A 79 7.32 10.19 -3.82
N LEU A 80 7.66 9.41 -2.80
CA LEU A 80 6.69 8.93 -1.81
C LEU A 80 5.97 10.10 -1.12
N LEU A 81 6.72 11.09 -0.62
CA LEU A 81 6.14 12.25 0.06
C LEU A 81 5.21 13.06 -0.85
N LYS A 82 5.59 13.24 -2.12
CA LYS A 82 4.75 13.91 -3.12
C LYS A 82 3.44 13.15 -3.34
N ALA A 83 3.48 11.83 -3.44
CA ALA A 83 2.29 11.00 -3.58
C ALA A 83 1.40 11.04 -2.32
N LEU A 84 1.99 10.92 -1.13
CA LEU A 84 1.25 11.04 0.13
C LEU A 84 0.57 12.40 0.25
N LYS A 85 1.25 13.50 -0.06
CA LYS A 85 0.67 14.85 -0.03
C LYS A 85 -0.47 15.02 -1.05
N LYS A 86 -0.37 14.39 -2.23
CA LYS A 86 -1.44 14.37 -3.23
C LYS A 86 -2.69 13.65 -2.73
N HIS A 87 -2.53 12.53 -2.03
CA HIS A 87 -3.65 11.75 -1.49
C HIS A 87 -4.21 12.30 -0.18
N TYR A 88 -3.40 13.02 0.59
CA TYR A 88 -3.73 13.54 1.91
C TYR A 88 -3.29 15.01 2.04
N PRO A 89 -3.94 15.93 1.30
CA PRO A 89 -3.49 17.32 1.20
C PRO A 89 -3.57 18.09 2.52
N SER A 90 -4.45 17.70 3.44
CA SER A 90 -4.66 18.33 4.74
C SER A 90 -3.71 17.86 5.84
N ILE A 91 -2.85 16.87 5.57
CA ILE A 91 -1.98 16.27 6.58
C ILE A 91 -0.59 16.88 6.49
N ASN A 92 -0.11 17.43 7.60
CA ASN A 92 1.27 17.89 7.72
C ASN A 92 2.20 16.69 7.94
N LEU A 93 2.93 16.29 6.90
CA LEU A 93 3.86 15.17 6.94
C LEU A 93 5.17 15.59 7.61
N THR A 94 5.42 15.05 8.80
CA THR A 94 6.68 15.20 9.57
C THR A 94 7.44 13.88 9.64
N GLU A 95 8.70 13.91 10.06
CA GLU A 95 9.50 12.69 10.21
C GLU A 95 8.87 11.65 11.17
N GLN A 96 8.16 12.13 12.20
CA GLN A 96 7.47 11.29 13.18
C GLN A 96 6.08 10.82 12.70
N THR A 97 5.65 11.21 11.50
CA THR A 97 4.32 10.81 11.00
C THR A 97 4.25 9.29 10.88
N PRO A 98 3.29 8.64 11.58
CA PRO A 98 3.13 7.21 11.51
C PRO A 98 2.50 6.78 10.18
N LEU A 99 3.03 5.72 9.63
CA LEU A 99 2.57 5.04 8.44
C LEU A 99 2.37 3.55 8.74
N TYR A 100 1.51 2.93 7.97
CA TYR A 100 1.29 1.49 7.96
C TYR A 100 1.88 0.95 6.67
N LEU A 101 2.96 0.18 6.79
CA LEU A 101 3.49 -0.64 5.72
C LEU A 101 2.69 -1.93 5.65
N ILE A 102 1.95 -2.08 4.56
CA ILE A 102 1.08 -3.23 4.30
C ILE A 102 1.74 -4.06 3.22
N THR A 103 2.21 -5.26 3.56
CA THR A 103 2.76 -6.24 2.62
C THR A 103 1.68 -7.23 2.24
N PHE A 104 1.53 -7.50 0.94
CA PHE A 104 0.53 -8.40 0.42
C PHE A 104 1.11 -9.30 -0.66
N ALA A 105 0.50 -10.46 -0.86
CA ALA A 105 0.82 -11.39 -1.94
C ALA A 105 -0.47 -11.78 -2.63
N PHE A 106 -0.52 -11.70 -3.96
CA PHE A 106 -1.63 -12.24 -4.73
C PHE A 106 -1.78 -13.72 -4.43
N GLN A 107 -3.02 -14.18 -4.23
CA GLN A 107 -3.29 -15.62 -4.28
C GLN A 107 -3.05 -16.06 -5.72
N SER A 108 -2.31 -17.14 -5.90
CA SER A 108 -1.78 -17.61 -7.19
C SER A 108 -2.72 -17.37 -8.37
N LYS A 109 -2.17 -16.82 -9.47
CA LYS A 109 -2.82 -16.84 -10.78
C LYS A 109 -3.04 -18.27 -11.26
#